data_AF-A0A7S4NR96-F1
#
_entry.id   AF-A0A7S4NR96-F1
#
_cell.length_a   1.000
_cell.length_b   1.000
_cell.length_c   1.000
_cell.angle_alpha   90.00
_cell.angle_beta   90.00
_cell.angle_gamma   90.00
#
_symmetry.space_group_name_H-M   'P 1'
#
loop_
_entity.id
_entity.type
_entity.pdbx_description
1 polymer ?
#
loop_
_entity_poly.entity_id
_entity_poly.type
_entity_poly.pdbx_seq_one_letter_code
_entity_poly.pdbx_strand_id
1 'polypeptide(L)'
;LERNSGKEGGEREGEGEEEGDDLEDDGVDLADLKFALAPDAIAPKIKCGSLNRLVERLAHPKYADMVYRDVFLLTYRSFSSPDELLSLLISRYEKGKKKGTEGLGGEESCTPVQLRVVGVLKAWVEN
;
A
#
# COMPACT_ATOMS: atom_id res chain seq x y z
N LEU A 1 21.00 -55.72 -25.30
CA LEU A 1 22.21 -55.62 -24.45
C LEU A 1 22.62 -54.14 -24.39
N GLU A 2 21.93 -53.35 -23.57
CA GLU A 2 22.29 -53.09 -22.17
C GLU A 2 23.70 -52.54 -22.00
N ARG A 3 23.78 -51.23 -21.75
CA ARG A 3 24.60 -50.64 -20.68
C ARG A 3 23.84 -49.45 -20.10
N ASN A 4 23.12 -49.73 -19.02
CA ASN A 4 22.53 -48.77 -18.12
C ASN A 4 23.61 -48.35 -17.12
N SER A 5 23.93 -47.07 -17.02
CA SER A 5 24.93 -46.55 -16.08
C SER A 5 24.48 -45.21 -15.52
N GLY A 6 24.47 -45.09 -14.19
CA GLY A 6 24.49 -43.80 -13.50
C GLY A 6 23.19 -43.40 -12.80
N LYS A 7 22.92 -44.03 -11.65
CA LYS A 7 21.99 -43.56 -10.62
C LYS A 7 22.83 -42.98 -9.48
N GLU A 8 22.84 -41.66 -9.32
CA GLU A 8 23.11 -40.91 -8.09
C GLU A 8 22.31 -39.59 -8.25
N GLY A 9 21.37 -39.18 -7.40
CA GLY A 9 21.30 -39.37 -5.96
C GLY A 9 22.01 -38.20 -5.26
N GLY A 10 21.46 -37.00 -5.39
CA GLY A 10 22.03 -35.78 -4.80
C GLY A 10 20.93 -34.77 -4.47
N GLU A 11 20.20 -35.04 -3.40
CA GLU A 11 19.46 -34.03 -2.64
C GLU A 11 20.48 -33.20 -1.86
N ARG A 12 20.36 -31.86 -1.93
CA ARG A 12 20.67 -30.87 -0.89
C ARG A 12 20.21 -29.50 -1.41
N GLU A 13 19.17 -28.97 -0.77
CA GLU A 13 19.24 -27.74 0.04
C GLU A 13 19.53 -26.54 -0.87
N GLY A 14 18.53 -25.80 -1.35
CA GLY A 14 17.58 -25.09 -0.48
C GLY A 14 18.22 -23.81 0.07
N GLU A 15 19.01 -23.11 -0.73
CA GLU A 15 19.43 -21.73 -0.42
C GLU A 15 18.27 -20.82 -0.80
N GLY A 16 17.33 -20.68 0.13
CA GLY A 16 16.46 -19.51 0.17
C GLY A 16 17.34 -18.32 0.46
N GLU A 17 17.68 -17.56 -0.58
CA GLU A 17 18.04 -16.16 -0.41
C GLU A 17 16.81 -15.51 0.22
N GLU A 18 16.86 -15.33 1.55
CA GLU A 18 16.00 -14.38 2.24
C GLU A 18 16.38 -13.01 1.66
N GLU A 19 15.69 -12.65 0.57
CA GLU A 19 15.55 -11.27 0.12
C GLU A 19 14.88 -10.55 1.30
N GLY A 20 15.74 -10.05 2.19
CA GLY A 20 15.32 -9.20 3.28
C GLY A 20 14.47 -8.10 2.67
N ASP A 21 13.22 -8.02 3.12
CA ASP A 21 12.37 -6.86 2.86
C ASP A 21 13.20 -5.65 3.28
N ASP A 22 13.81 -4.98 2.30
CA ASP A 22 14.33 -3.63 2.41
C ASP A 22 13.12 -2.77 2.71
N LEU A 23 12.80 -2.71 4.00
CA LEU A 23 12.00 -1.66 4.59
C LEU A 23 12.80 -0.39 4.28
N GLU A 24 12.47 0.23 3.15
CA GLU A 24 12.80 1.61 2.86
C GLU A 24 12.28 2.41 4.07
N ASP A 25 13.17 2.59 5.04
CA ASP A 25 13.03 3.46 6.19
C ASP A 25 13.03 4.87 5.63
N ASP A 26 11.87 5.29 5.12
CA ASP A 26 11.61 6.60 4.55
C ASP A 26 11.73 7.73 5.60
N GLY A 27 12.42 7.51 6.73
CA GLY A 27 12.72 8.51 7.76
C GLY A 27 11.47 9.26 8.20
N VAL A 28 10.32 8.61 8.13
CA VAL A 28 9.02 9.21 8.40
C VAL A 28 8.82 9.14 9.90
N ASP A 29 8.98 10.29 10.56
CA ASP A 29 8.71 10.50 11.99
C ASP A 29 7.56 9.59 12.49
N LEU A 30 7.96 8.46 13.10
CA LEU A 30 7.10 7.35 13.50
C LEU A 30 6.19 7.72 14.68
N ALA A 31 6.28 8.97 15.17
CA ALA A 31 5.46 9.48 16.26
C ALA A 31 3.95 9.41 15.93
N ASP A 32 3.58 9.47 14.65
CA ASP A 32 2.22 9.81 14.24
C ASP A 32 1.42 8.71 13.54
N LEU A 33 1.91 7.47 13.43
CA LEU A 33 1.06 6.36 12.94
C LEU A 33 1.29 5.10 13.78
N LYS A 34 0.39 4.85 14.75
CA LYS A 34 0.48 3.68 15.64
C LYS A 34 -0.32 2.53 15.06
N PHE A 35 0.30 1.35 14.95
CA PHE A 35 -0.38 0.12 14.54
C PHE A 35 -0.84 -0.72 15.75
N ALA A 36 -1.93 -1.47 15.59
CA ALA A 36 -2.30 -2.54 16.50
C ALA A 36 -1.67 -3.85 16.02
N LEU A 37 -1.00 -4.57 16.93
CA LEU A 37 -0.50 -5.92 16.64
C LEU A 37 -1.73 -6.82 16.47
N ALA A 38 -1.93 -7.31 15.26
CA ALA A 38 -2.92 -8.34 14.95
C ALA A 38 -2.15 -9.43 14.18
N PRO A 39 -1.77 -10.54 14.84
CA PRO A 39 -0.89 -11.56 14.25
C PRO A 39 -1.46 -12.21 12.98
N ASP A 40 -2.77 -12.08 12.76
CA ASP A 40 -3.49 -12.70 11.64
C ASP A 40 -3.97 -11.69 10.59
N ALA A 41 -3.60 -10.41 10.70
CA ALA A 41 -4.13 -9.37 9.83
C ALA A 41 -3.31 -9.19 8.54
N ILE A 42 -3.99 -9.24 7.41
CA ILE A 42 -3.45 -9.03 6.05
C ILE A 42 -2.83 -7.61 5.89
N ALA A 43 -3.20 -6.66 6.76
CA ALA A 43 -2.58 -5.35 6.82
C ALA A 43 -2.56 -4.82 8.27
N PRO A 44 -1.53 -4.01 8.65
CA PRO A 44 -1.47 -3.38 9.96
C PRO A 44 -2.72 -2.50 10.22
N LYS A 45 -3.38 -2.74 11.37
CA LYS A 45 -4.55 -1.95 11.81
C LYS A 45 -4.10 -0.60 12.35
N ILE A 46 -4.67 0.49 11.86
CA ILE A 46 -4.38 1.84 12.35
C ILE A 46 -5.03 2.02 13.73
N LYS A 47 -4.27 2.53 14.70
CA LYS A 47 -4.80 3.01 15.99
C LYS A 47 -5.08 4.51 15.96
N CYS A 48 -4.12 5.29 15.52
CA CYS A 48 -4.21 6.76 15.41
C CYS A 48 -3.20 7.28 14.40
N GLY A 49 -3.49 8.44 13.83
CA GLY A 49 -2.48 9.24 13.16
C GLY A 49 -3.00 10.58 12.66
N SER A 50 -2.08 11.41 12.16
CA SER A 50 -2.45 12.68 11.54
C SER A 50 -3.26 12.46 10.26
N LEU A 51 -4.10 13.43 9.89
CA LEU A 51 -4.97 13.35 8.72
C LEU A 51 -4.18 12.94 7.45
N ASN A 52 -2.98 13.50 7.28
CA ASN A 52 -2.06 13.12 6.20
C ASN A 52 -1.75 11.63 6.18
N ARG A 53 -1.35 11.05 7.31
CA ARG A 53 -1.03 9.61 7.42
C ARG A 53 -2.25 8.73 7.20
N LEU A 54 -3.41 9.15 7.68
CA LEU A 54 -4.66 8.46 7.46
C LEU A 54 -5.01 8.41 5.97
N VAL A 55 -4.80 9.50 5.23
CA VAL A 55 -4.98 9.58 3.77
C VAL A 55 -3.91 8.75 3.02
N GLU A 56 -2.67 8.73 3.49
CA GLU A 56 -1.62 7.87 2.90
C GLU A 56 -1.97 6.39 3.02
N ARG A 57 -2.50 5.97 4.17
CA ARG A 57 -2.94 4.58 4.38
C ARG A 57 -4.22 4.26 3.61
N LEU A 58 -5.10 5.25 3.41
CA LEU A 58 -6.31 5.15 2.60
C LEU A 58 -6.00 4.87 1.12
N ALA A 59 -4.93 5.48 0.60
CA ALA A 59 -4.44 5.30 -0.77
C ALA A 59 -3.07 4.61 -0.83
N HIS A 60 -2.89 3.54 -0.05
CA HIS A 60 -1.66 2.77 -0.04
C HIS A 60 -1.54 1.90 -1.31
N PRO A 61 -0.40 1.87 -2.01
CA PRO A 61 -0.24 1.10 -3.25
C PRO A 61 -0.36 -0.42 -3.02
N LYS A 62 0.29 -0.94 -1.97
CA LYS A 62 0.33 -2.38 -1.65
C LYS A 62 -0.94 -2.92 -0.96
N TYR A 63 -1.59 -2.13 -0.11
CA TYR A 63 -2.66 -2.61 0.77
C TYR A 63 -3.97 -1.88 0.50
N ALA A 64 -4.93 -2.58 -0.10
CA ALA A 64 -6.32 -2.14 -0.18
C ALA A 64 -7.01 -2.43 1.15
N ASP A 65 -7.65 -1.45 1.78
CA ASP A 65 -8.46 -1.70 2.97
C ASP A 65 -9.83 -1.05 2.80
N MET A 66 -10.76 -1.81 2.23
CA MET A 66 -12.12 -1.32 1.94
C MET A 66 -12.89 -1.04 3.24
N VAL A 67 -12.67 -1.85 4.28
CA VAL A 67 -13.30 -1.64 5.59
C VAL A 67 -12.80 -0.34 6.21
N TYR A 68 -11.48 -0.10 6.19
CA TYR A 68 -10.91 1.16 6.66
C TYR A 68 -11.45 2.35 5.85
N ARG A 69 -11.54 2.25 4.52
CA ARG A 69 -12.10 3.31 3.67
C ARG A 69 -13.52 3.68 4.10
N ASP A 70 -14.38 2.68 4.27
CA ASP A 70 -15.79 2.92 4.58
C ASP A 70 -15.94 3.53 5.99
N VAL A 71 -15.20 3.02 6.98
CA VAL A 71 -15.17 3.58 8.35
C VAL A 71 -14.62 5.01 8.36
N PHE A 72 -13.56 5.27 7.58
CA PHE A 72 -12.96 6.59 7.46
C PHE A 72 -13.95 7.59 6.85
N LEU A 73 -14.57 7.27 5.71
CA LEU A 73 -15.55 8.13 5.05
C LEU A 73 -16.80 8.38 5.90
N LEU A 74 -17.19 7.43 6.76
CA LEU A 74 -18.29 7.61 7.70
C LEU A 74 -17.97 8.61 8.83
N THR A 75 -16.70 8.73 9.23
CA THR A 75 -16.31 9.43 10.48
C THR A 75 -15.39 10.64 10.30
N TYR A 76 -14.84 10.87 9.10
CA TYR A 76 -13.82 11.90 8.86
C TYR A 76 -14.25 13.33 9.24
N ARG A 77 -15.55 13.63 9.16
CA ARG A 77 -16.10 14.96 9.50
C ARG A 77 -15.90 15.35 10.96
N SER A 78 -15.58 14.39 11.84
CA SER A 78 -15.26 14.67 13.24
C SER A 78 -13.86 15.29 13.44
N PHE A 79 -12.97 15.16 12.46
CA PHE A 79 -11.57 15.61 12.57
C PHE A 79 -11.00 16.31 11.32
N SER A 80 -11.79 16.44 10.25
CA SER A 80 -11.39 17.06 8.98
C SER A 80 -12.59 17.71 8.29
N SER A 81 -12.35 18.78 7.53
CA SER A 81 -13.35 19.29 6.58
C SER A 81 -13.33 18.50 5.26
N PRO A 82 -14.44 18.50 4.48
CA PRO A 82 -14.46 17.96 3.12
C PRO A 82 -13.39 18.58 2.21
N ASP A 83 -13.23 19.91 2.24
CA ASP A 83 -12.26 20.64 1.41
C ASP A 83 -10.82 20.25 1.72
N GLU A 84 -10.51 20.07 3.00
CA GLU A 84 -9.19 19.62 3.46
C GLU A 84 -8.90 18.19 3.00
N LEU A 85 -9.86 17.27 3.19
CA LEU A 85 -9.72 15.89 2.72
C LEU A 85 -9.53 15.81 1.20
N LEU A 86 -10.33 16.55 0.44
CA LEU A 86 -10.22 16.59 -1.02
C LEU A 86 -8.85 17.10 -1.47
N SER A 87 -8.36 18.17 -0.83
CA SER A 87 -7.04 18.75 -1.13
C SER A 87 -5.91 17.74 -0.90
N LEU A 88 -5.98 16.96 0.18
CA LEU A 88 -5.01 15.89 0.47
C LEU A 88 -5.09 14.73 -0.53
N LEU A 89 -6.29 14.34 -0.95
CA LEU A 89 -6.49 13.31 -1.97
C LEU A 89 -5.92 13.73 -3.33
N ILE A 90 -6.14 14.99 -3.74
CA ILE A 90 -5.57 15.56 -4.98
C ILE A 90 -4.04 15.55 -4.91
N SER A 91 -3.46 16.05 -3.80
CA SER A 91 -2.01 16.04 -3.59
C SER A 91 -1.43 14.62 -3.68
N ARG A 92 -2.11 13.64 -3.08
CA ARG A 92 -1.72 12.22 -3.15
C ARG A 92 -1.78 11.66 -4.57
N TYR A 93 -2.81 12.02 -5.34
CA TYR A 93 -2.95 11.64 -6.75
C TYR A 93 -1.79 12.16 -7.61
N GLU A 94 -1.44 13.45 -7.45
CA GLU A 94 -0.34 14.08 -8.18
C GLU A 94 1.01 13.47 -7.83
N LYS A 95 1.25 13.16 -6.55
CA LYS A 95 2.47 12.46 -6.10
C LYS A 95 2.58 11.07 -6.73
N GLY A 96 1.45 10.34 -6.84
CA GLY A 96 1.38 9.07 -7.56
C GLY A 96 1.74 9.21 -9.04
N LYS A 97 1.22 10.24 -9.71
CA LYS A 97 1.51 10.53 -11.13
C LYS A 97 3.02 10.73 -11.38
N LYS A 98 3.68 11.54 -10.53
CA LYS A 98 5.13 11.80 -10.65
C LYS A 98 5.95 10.51 -10.60
N LYS A 99 5.64 9.59 -9.67
CA LYS A 99 6.31 8.29 -9.57
C LYS A 99 6.13 7.41 -10.82
N GLY A 100 4.97 7.47 -11.48
CA GLY A 100 4.70 6.70 -12.69
C GLY A 100 5.49 7.19 -13.91
N THR A 101 5.72 8.50 -14.02
CA THR A 101 6.45 9.12 -15.15
C THR A 101 7.96 8.85 -15.11
N GLU A 102 8.54 8.63 -13.92
CA GLU A 102 9.98 8.36 -13.76
C GLU A 102 10.36 6.90 -14.08
N GLY A 103 9.38 5.98 -14.11
CA GLY A 103 9.65 4.53 -14.15
C GLY A 103 9.85 3.94 -15.54
N LEU A 104 8.96 4.20 -16.51
CA LEU A 104 8.95 3.52 -17.81
C LEU A 104 8.32 4.42 -18.88
N GLY A 105 8.94 4.46 -20.06
CA GLY A 105 8.58 5.36 -21.14
C GLY A 105 7.12 5.25 -21.61
N GLY A 106 6.45 6.40 -21.66
CA GLY A 106 5.56 6.76 -22.76
C GLY A 106 4.12 6.23 -22.76
N GLU A 107 3.70 5.39 -21.82
CA GLU A 107 2.29 5.02 -21.68
C GLU A 107 1.76 5.55 -20.35
N GLU A 108 0.72 6.40 -20.41
CA GLU A 108 0.04 7.00 -19.25
C GLU A 108 -0.70 5.92 -18.42
N SER A 109 0.05 5.02 -17.81
CA SER A 109 -0.50 3.98 -16.94
C SER A 109 -0.86 4.60 -15.59
N CYS A 110 -2.12 4.48 -15.20
CA CYS A 110 -2.56 4.92 -13.88
C CYS A 110 -1.83 4.12 -12.80
N THR A 111 -1.11 4.80 -11.92
CA THR A 111 -0.43 4.15 -10.80
C THR A 111 -1.45 3.56 -9.82
N PRO A 112 -1.07 2.51 -9.05
CA PRO A 112 -1.95 1.94 -8.02
C PRO A 112 -2.47 3.01 -7.05
N VAL A 113 -1.64 3.99 -6.67
CA VAL A 113 -2.05 5.10 -5.80
C VAL A 113 -3.18 5.92 -6.44
N GLN A 114 -3.08 6.25 -7.73
CA GLN A 114 -4.12 7.00 -8.44
C GLN A 114 -5.44 6.22 -8.48
N LEU A 115 -5.37 4.92 -8.79
CA LEU A 115 -6.55 4.05 -8.78
C LEU A 115 -7.21 3.98 -7.39
N ARG A 116 -6.40 3.96 -6.32
CA ARG A 116 -6.93 4.04 -4.95
C ARG A 116 -7.64 5.35 -4.68
N VAL A 117 -7.02 6.48 -5.01
CA VAL A 117 -7.63 7.80 -4.79
C VAL A 117 -8.96 7.90 -5.54
N VAL A 118 -9.00 7.49 -6.81
CA VAL A 118 -10.24 7.46 -7.60
C VAL A 118 -11.28 6.54 -6.95
N GLY A 119 -10.87 5.38 -6.46
CA GLY A 119 -11.77 4.46 -5.74
C GLY A 119 -12.35 5.04 -4.45
N VAL A 120 -11.58 5.86 -3.73
CA VAL A 120 -12.05 6.59 -2.54
C VAL A 120 -13.04 7.68 -2.94
N LEU A 121 -12.70 8.50 -3.94
CA LEU A 121 -13.58 9.57 -4.44
C LEU A 121 -14.90 9.00 -4.95
N LYS A 122 -14.86 7.89 -5.69
CA LYS A 122 -16.06 7.18 -6.14
C LYS A 122 -16.94 6.78 -4.96
N ALA A 123 -16.36 6.10 -3.96
CA ALA A 123 -17.09 5.70 -2.76
C ALA A 123 -17.61 6.89 -1.94
N TRP A 124 -16.94 8.05 -2.00
CA TRP A 124 -17.39 9.25 -1.31
C TRP A 124 -18.57 9.95 -2.01
N VAL A 125 -18.67 9.84 -3.34
CA VAL A 125 -19.78 10.42 -4.11
C VAL A 125 -21.00 9.49 -4.17
N GLU A 126 -20.79 8.18 -4.16
CA GLU A 126 -21.86 7.18 -4.24
C GLU A 126 -22.62 6.98 -2.91
N ASN A 127 -22.06 7.44 -1.78
CA ASN A 127 -22.65 7.36 -0.44
C ASN A 127 -23.08 8.74 0.07
#